data_AF-A0A519X8W6-F1
#
_entry.id   AF-A0A519X8W6-F1
#
_cell.length_a   1.000
_cell.length_b   1.000
_cell.length_c   1.000
_cell.angle_alpha   90.00
_cell.angle_beta   90.00
_cell.angle_gamma   90.00
#
_symmetry.space_group_name_H-M   'P 1'
#
loop_
_entity.id
_entity.type
_entity.pdbx_description
1 polymer ?
#
loop_
_entity_poly.entity_id
_entity_poly.type
_entity_poly.pdbx_seq_one_letter_code
_entity_poly.pdbx_strand_id
1 'polypeptide(L)' 'MEEKSKTTTSKKVIEIKGLVKSFGSYDVLKGVDLDLYKGENLVVLGKSGTGKSVLIKIISGLL' A
#
# COMPACT_ATOMS: atom_id res chain seq x y z
N MET A 1 0.39 -38.02 19.65
CA MET A 1 -0.91 -37.44 19.28
C MET A 1 -0.71 -35.96 19.13
N GLU A 2 -0.99 -35.46 17.94
CA GLU A 2 -0.75 -34.10 17.43
C GLU A 2 -1.92 -33.20 17.82
N GLU A 3 -1.65 -31.97 18.27
CA GLU A 3 -2.60 -30.88 18.12
C GLU A 3 -1.86 -29.56 17.83
N LYS A 4 -1.98 -29.15 16.56
CA LYS A 4 -1.51 -27.89 15.96
C LYS A 4 -2.42 -26.73 16.38
N SER A 5 -1.85 -25.59 16.75
CA SER A 5 -2.31 -24.29 16.27
C SER A 5 -1.26 -23.21 16.55
N LYS A 6 -0.23 -23.12 15.70
CA LYS A 6 0.51 -21.87 15.54
C LYS A 6 -0.26 -21.07 14.49
N THR A 7 -1.14 -20.18 14.93
CA THR A 7 -1.70 -19.13 14.07
C THR A 7 -0.54 -18.39 13.41
N THR A 8 -0.35 -18.59 12.12
CA THR A 8 0.56 -17.81 11.28
C THR A 8 -0.01 -16.39 11.20
N THR A 9 0.31 -15.56 12.21
CA THR A 9 -0.07 -14.15 12.19
C THR A 9 0.66 -13.51 11.02
N SER A 10 -0.09 -13.25 9.95
CA SER A 10 0.39 -12.54 8.77
C SER A 10 0.96 -11.19 9.21
N LYS A 11 2.31 -11.06 9.19
CA LYS A 11 2.99 -9.85 9.66
C LYS A 11 2.80 -8.74 8.63
N LYS A 12 2.08 -7.67 8.99
CA LYS A 12 1.98 -6.47 8.16
C LYS A 12 3.36 -5.80 8.06
N VAL A 13 3.80 -5.49 6.84
CA VAL A 13 5.09 -4.84 6.54
C VAL A 13 4.95 -3.43 5.98
N ILE A 14 3.81 -3.12 5.35
CA ILE A 14 3.43 -1.76 4.95
C ILE A 14 1.98 -1.53 5.38
N GLU A 15 1.71 -0.39 6.01
CA GLU A 15 0.36 0.09 6.34
C GLU A 15 0.22 1.53 5.84
N ILE A 16 -0.80 1.78 5.04
CA ILE A 16 -1.20 3.10 4.55
C ILE A 16 -2.66 3.30 4.92
N LYS A 17 -2.96 4.42 5.58
CA LYS A 17 -4.32 4.78 5.97
C LYS A 17 -4.65 6.19 5.47
N GLY A 18 -5.69 6.31 4.66
CA GLY A 18 -6.22 7.58 4.16
C GLY A 18 -5.20 8.43 3.41
N LEU A 19 -4.28 7.85 2.64
CA LEU A 19 -3.23 8.61 1.96
C LEU A 19 -3.83 9.54 0.89
N VAL A 20 -3.64 10.83 1.11
CA VAL A 20 -3.99 11.91 0.19
C VAL A 20 -2.70 12.56 -0.32
N LYS A 21 -2.65 12.86 -1.61
CA LYS A 21 -1.55 13.63 -2.20
C LYS A 21 -2.08 14.52 -3.31
N SER A 22 -1.72 15.79 -3.23
CA SER A 22 -2.04 16.79 -4.24
C SER A 22 -0.78 17.52 -4.69
N PHE A 23 -0.78 17.99 -5.92
CA PHE A 23 0.21 18.94 -6.43
C PHE A 23 -0.53 20.21 -6.85
N GLY A 24 -0.37 21.27 -6.07
CA GLY A 24 -1.20 22.47 -6.22
C GLY A 24 -2.68 22.13 -6.01
N SER A 25 -3.51 22.49 -6.99
CA SER A 25 -4.95 22.22 -7.00
C SER A 25 -5.34 20.83 -7.52
N TYR A 26 -4.38 20.01 -7.95
CA TYR A 26 -4.66 18.70 -8.52
C TYR A 26 -4.45 17.57 -7.51
N ASP A 27 -5.57 16.95 -7.10
CA ASP A 27 -5.57 15.78 -6.21
C ASP A 27 -5.22 14.50 -6.96
N VAL A 28 -4.04 13.96 -6.69
CA VAL A 28 -3.52 12.74 -7.32
C VAL A 28 -3.96 11.48 -6.57
N LEU A 29 -3.87 11.47 -5.24
CA LEU A 29 -4.34 10.39 -4.38
C LEU A 29 -5.41 10.96 -3.45
N LYS A 30 -6.53 10.25 -3.29
CA LYS A 30 -7.75 10.75 -2.64
C LYS A 30 -8.21 9.85 -1.48
N GLY A 31 -7.30 9.53 -0.56
CA GLY A 31 -7.59 8.67 0.59
C GLY A 31 -7.38 7.20 0.24
N VAL A 32 -6.14 6.82 -0.03
CA VAL A 32 -5.76 5.43 -0.31
C VAL A 32 -5.46 4.69 0.99
N ASP A 33 -6.15 3.59 1.21
CA ASP A 33 -5.86 2.61 2.26
C ASP A 33 -5.19 1.38 1.63
N LEU A 34 -4.10 0.90 2.24
CA LEU A 34 -3.36 -0.25 1.75
C LEU A 34 -2.62 -0.96 2.88
N ASP A 35 -2.77 -2.27 2.92
CA ASP A 35 -1.97 -3.16 3.76
C ASP A 35 -1.14 -4.09 2.86
N LEU A 36 0.14 -4.25 3.18
CA LEU A 36 0.99 -5.29 2.59
C LEU A 36 1.54 -6.16 3.68
N TYR A 37 1.42 -7.48 3.50
CA TYR A 37 1.92 -8.45 4.46
C TYR A 37 3.22 -9.12 4.00
N LYS A 38 3.97 -9.66 4.95
CA LYS A 38 5.25 -10.31 4.69
C LYS A 38 5.07 -11.50 3.74
N GLY A 39 5.74 -11.45 2.59
CA GLY A 39 5.70 -12.51 1.57
C GLY A 39 4.68 -12.27 0.46
N GLU A 40 3.91 -11.17 0.51
CA GLU A 40 3.01 -10.78 -0.56
C GLU A 40 3.70 -9.92 -1.61
N ASN A 41 3.24 -10.04 -2.86
CA ASN A 41 3.60 -9.16 -3.95
C ASN A 41 2.43 -8.22 -4.26
N LEU A 42 2.65 -6.91 -4.13
CA LEU A 42 1.68 -5.89 -4.49
C LEU A 42 1.88 -5.42 -5.93
N VAL A 43 0.81 -5.40 -6.72
CA VAL A 43 0.78 -4.80 -8.06
C VAL A 43 -0.21 -3.64 -8.07
N VAL A 44 0.26 -2.46 -8.49
CA VAL A 44 -0.58 -1.26 -8.60
C VAL A 44 -0.95 -1.02 -10.06
N LEU A 45 -2.24 -1.12 -10.39
CA LEU A 45 -2.78 -0.98 -11.75
C LEU A 45 -3.68 0.26 -11.87
N GLY A 46 -3.89 0.72 -13.10
CA GLY A 46 -4.74 1.89 -13.39
C GLY A 46 -4.30 2.65 -14.64
N LYS A 47 -5.18 3.51 -15.16
CA LYS A 47 -4.93 4.34 -16.35
C LYS A 47 -3.74 5.29 -16.16
N SER A 48 -3.18 5.81 -17.25
CA SER A 48 -2.14 6.84 -17.15
C SER A 48 -2.66 8.06 -16.36
N GLY A 49 -1.80 8.67 -15.52
CA GLY A 49 -2.14 9.85 -14.73
C GLY A 49 -2.89 9.62 -13.42
N THR A 50 -3.26 8.38 -13.06
CA THR A 50 -4.04 8.08 -11.83
C THR A 50 -3.22 8.02 -10.53
N GLY A 51 -1.95 8.44 -10.55
CA GLY A 51 -1.13 8.49 -9.33
C GLY A 51 -0.35 7.22 -8.96
N LYS A 52 -0.30 6.20 -9.82
CA LYS A 52 0.44 4.94 -9.53
C LYS A 52 1.90 5.17 -9.13
N SER A 53 2.65 5.91 -9.95
CA SER A 53 4.05 6.23 -9.67
C SER A 53 4.21 7.14 -8.45
N VAL A 54 3.20 7.95 -8.14
CA VAL A 54 3.18 8.80 -6.94
C VAL A 54 3.03 7.94 -5.70
N LEU A 55 2.09 6.99 -5.70
CA LEU A 55 1.92 6.01 -4.62
C LEU A 55 3.20 5.21 -4.38
N ILE A 56 3.82 4.67 -5.44
CA ILE A 56 5.06 3.89 -5.31
C ILE A 56 6.20 4.75 -4.74
N LYS A 57 6.36 6.00 -5.21
CA LYS A 57 7.40 6.91 -4.71
C LYS A 57 7.22 7.22 -3.23
N ILE A 58 5.98 7.46 -2.78
CA ILE A 58 5.67 7.67 -1.37
C ILE A 58 6.02 6.43 -0.54
N ILE A 59 5.63 5.24 -1.01
CA ILE A 59 5.97 3.96 -0.32
C ILE A 59 7.48 3.79 -0.20
N SER A 60 8.25 4.18 -1.22
CA SER A 60 9.72 4.11 -1.21
C SER A 60 10.41 5.25 -0.44
N GLY A 61 9.66 6.22 0.13
CA GLY A 61 10.22 7.37 0.83
C GLY A 61 10.91 8.40 -0.08
N LEU A 62 10.53 8.46 -1.37
CA LEU A 62 11.12 9.35 -2.37
C LEU A 62 10.29 10.61 -2.66
N LEU A 63 9.15 10.77 -1.97
CA LEU A 63 8.22 11.89 -2.13
C LEU A 63 7.49 12.20 -0.82
#